data_AF-A0A1X1L466-F1
#
_entry.id   AF-A0A1X1L466-F1
#
_cell.length_a   1.000
_cell.length_b   1.000
_cell.length_c   1.000
_cell.angle_alpha   90.00
_cell.angle_beta   90.00
_cell.angle_gamma   90.00
#
_symmetry.space_group_name_H-M   'P 1'
#
loop_
_entity.id
_entity.type
_entity.pdbx_description
1 polymer ?
#
loop_
_entity_poly.entity_id
_entity_poly.type
_entity_poly.pdbx_seq_one_letter_code
_entity_poly.pdbx_strand_id
1 'polypeptide(L)'
;MSEKSREDEKLSFKEQILRDLESVKKQDRSEQENEITSFETPSSQEDSVVPLTQEHEPSAEELMVDSLSVVDQILKNAPSVPSRSNDISDEIAVNEEVVESKVEAAAEPVVEPVGPIFEPVQPKVEPVKLNEDKEFNDIPTKVSVSYKTNKQQEEVSIPEVGNELSESDELVDSLATVPRRSRRETAKPVKKKKSHLKAFFISLLIFLALISAGGYFGYQYVQSSLLPVDANSKEYVTVQIPEGSNVQEIGNALEKSGLVKHGIIFSLYAKYKNYSDFKSGYYNLMKSMSTDDLIKELQKGGTPEPQEPSLADLTIPEGYTIDQIAQTVGQLQGEFKEPLTAEAFLAKVQDDNFISQEVAKYPNLLESLPTKESGARYRLEGYLFPATYSIKESTTIESLIDEMLAAMDKTLTPHYSAIKSKNLTVNELLTIASLVEKEGAKTEDRKLIAGVFYNRLNLGMPLQSNIAILYAQGKLGQNISLADDAGIDTSINSPYNVYTKPGLMPGPVDSPSQDAIEASINQTKSENLYFVANVTDGKVYYAVTQEEHDRNVAEHVNSKLTQNSSSN
;
A
#
# COMPACT_ATOMS: atom_id res chain seq x y z
N MET A 1 -18.06 -43.04 5.34
CA MET A 1 -16.58 -43.07 5.33
C MET A 1 -16.13 -42.91 3.89
N SER A 2 -15.33 -41.92 3.51
CA SER A 2 -14.73 -40.83 4.30
C SER A 2 -14.96 -39.50 3.58
N GLU A 3 -15.39 -38.48 4.31
CA GLU A 3 -15.19 -37.11 3.85
C GLU A 3 -13.68 -36.82 3.83
N LYS A 4 -13.28 -35.90 2.95
CA LYS A 4 -11.94 -35.35 2.91
C LYS A 4 -12.10 -33.84 2.94
N SER A 5 -11.79 -33.24 4.09
CA SER A 5 -11.83 -31.80 4.31
C SER A 5 -11.00 -31.10 3.23
N ARG A 6 -11.59 -30.12 2.54
CA ARG A 6 -10.83 -29.12 1.79
C ARG A 6 -10.40 -28.04 2.76
N GLU A 7 -9.16 -27.61 2.62
CA GLU A 7 -8.55 -26.58 3.45
C GLU A 7 -9.14 -25.22 3.08
N ASP A 8 -9.51 -24.42 4.08
CA ASP A 8 -10.05 -23.08 3.87
C ASP A 8 -8.93 -22.09 3.52
N GLU A 9 -8.88 -21.67 2.25
CA GLU A 9 -8.07 -20.51 1.86
C GLU A 9 -8.61 -19.27 2.58
N LYS A 10 -7.82 -18.71 3.51
CA LYS A 10 -8.06 -17.40 4.11
C LYS A 10 -7.89 -16.31 3.04
N LEU A 11 -8.97 -16.02 2.33
CA LEU A 11 -9.09 -14.84 1.49
C LEU A 11 -9.13 -13.57 2.34
N SER A 12 -8.57 -12.48 1.81
CA SER A 12 -8.73 -11.15 2.40
C SER A 12 -10.20 -10.72 2.40
N PHE A 13 -10.63 -9.89 3.36
CA PHE A 13 -11.99 -9.34 3.44
C PHE A 13 -12.47 -8.74 2.10
N LYS A 14 -11.56 -8.05 1.40
CA LYS A 14 -11.78 -7.49 0.06
C LYS A 14 -12.02 -8.56 -1.01
N GLU A 15 -11.28 -9.66 -0.96
CA GLU A 15 -11.39 -10.79 -1.89
C GLU A 15 -12.63 -11.63 -1.61
N GLN A 16 -13.03 -11.72 -0.33
CA GLN A 16 -14.24 -12.43 0.09
C GLN A 16 -15.50 -11.65 -0.35
N ILE A 17 -15.55 -10.33 -0.14
CA ILE A 17 -16.59 -9.46 -0.70
C ILE A 17 -16.65 -9.56 -2.23
N LEU A 18 -15.51 -9.53 -2.93
CA LEU A 18 -15.49 -9.67 -4.39
C LEU A 18 -15.93 -11.06 -4.86
N ARG A 19 -15.61 -12.12 -4.12
CA ARG A 19 -16.05 -13.50 -4.38
C ARG A 19 -17.55 -13.67 -4.16
N ASP A 20 -18.11 -13.05 -3.13
CA ASP A 20 -19.53 -13.11 -2.82
C ASP A 20 -20.35 -12.24 -3.80
N LEU A 21 -19.80 -11.09 -4.24
CA LEU A 21 -20.35 -10.34 -5.37
C LEU A 21 -20.29 -11.13 -6.69
N GLU A 22 -19.22 -11.90 -6.94
CA GLU A 22 -19.13 -12.79 -8.11
C GLU A 22 -20.09 -13.99 -8.04
N SER A 23 -20.38 -14.53 -6.84
CA SER A 23 -21.28 -15.67 -6.68
C SER A 23 -22.73 -15.25 -6.91
N VAL A 24 -23.17 -14.13 -6.31
CA VAL A 24 -24.48 -13.50 -6.59
C VAL A 24 -24.64 -13.21 -8.09
N LYS A 25 -23.63 -12.60 -8.73
CA LYS A 25 -23.68 -12.28 -10.16
C LYS A 25 -23.67 -13.49 -11.10
N LYS A 26 -23.22 -14.66 -10.63
CA LYS A 26 -23.38 -15.96 -11.32
C LYS A 26 -24.77 -16.55 -11.08
N GLN A 27 -25.34 -16.33 -9.90
CA GLN A 27 -26.67 -16.80 -9.53
C GLN A 27 -27.76 -16.07 -10.31
N ASP A 28 -27.72 -14.72 -10.35
CA ASP A 28 -28.61 -13.87 -11.17
C ASP A 28 -28.62 -14.31 -12.65
N ARG A 29 -27.43 -14.65 -13.18
CA ARG A 29 -27.28 -15.11 -14.57
C ARG A 29 -27.88 -16.50 -14.80
N SER A 30 -27.82 -17.38 -13.82
CA SER A 30 -28.47 -18.71 -13.89
C SER A 30 -29.99 -18.62 -13.73
N GLU A 31 -30.49 -17.62 -13.00
CA GLU A 31 -31.92 -17.38 -12.85
C GLU A 31 -32.51 -16.75 -14.13
N GLN A 32 -31.79 -15.81 -14.77
CA GLN A 32 -32.15 -15.32 -16.12
C GLN A 32 -32.15 -16.41 -17.21
N GLU A 33 -31.23 -17.38 -17.17
CA GLU A 33 -31.24 -18.51 -18.12
C GLU A 33 -32.40 -19.50 -17.87
N ASN A 34 -32.90 -19.60 -16.63
CA ASN A 34 -34.08 -20.41 -16.28
C ASN A 34 -35.42 -19.72 -16.57
N GLU A 35 -35.53 -18.39 -16.45
CA GLU A 35 -36.74 -17.66 -16.83
C GLU A 35 -37.04 -17.75 -18.34
N ILE A 36 -36.01 -17.84 -19.19
CA ILE A 36 -36.14 -17.93 -20.66
C ILE A 36 -36.67 -19.31 -21.11
N THR A 37 -36.67 -20.34 -20.26
CA THR A 37 -37.08 -21.71 -20.63
C THR A 37 -38.49 -22.12 -20.16
N SER A 38 -39.28 -21.21 -19.58
CA SER A 38 -40.58 -21.55 -18.96
C SER A 38 -41.80 -20.82 -19.54
N PHE A 39 -41.95 -20.81 -20.87
CA PHE A 39 -43.24 -20.47 -21.53
C PHE A 39 -43.55 -21.38 -22.74
N GLU A 40 -44.39 -22.40 -22.53
CA GLU A 40 -45.11 -23.09 -23.61
C GLU A 40 -46.62 -22.77 -23.57
N THR A 41 -47.11 -22.25 -24.70
CA THR A 41 -48.44 -22.41 -25.33
C THR A 41 -49.73 -22.39 -24.49
N PRO A 42 -50.73 -21.60 -24.94
CA PRO A 42 -52.08 -22.14 -25.04
C PRO A 42 -52.74 -22.04 -26.42
N SER A 43 -53.78 -22.87 -26.58
CA SER A 43 -54.57 -23.14 -27.78
C SER A 43 -55.23 -21.93 -28.46
N SER A 44 -55.42 -22.06 -29.76
CA SER A 44 -56.26 -21.21 -30.62
C SER A 44 -57.75 -21.27 -30.28
N GLN A 45 -58.45 -20.14 -30.48
CA GLN A 45 -59.83 -20.10 -30.99
C GLN A 45 -60.14 -18.75 -31.66
N GLU A 46 -61.10 -18.76 -32.58
CA GLU A 46 -61.46 -17.64 -33.48
C GLU A 46 -62.42 -16.65 -32.80
N ASP A 47 -62.38 -15.36 -33.15
CA ASP A 47 -63.35 -14.72 -34.10
C ASP A 47 -63.43 -13.18 -33.93
N SER A 48 -63.77 -12.46 -35.03
CA SER A 48 -64.29 -11.07 -35.11
C SER A 48 -63.48 -9.87 -34.53
N VAL A 49 -63.39 -8.64 -35.07
CA VAL A 49 -63.53 -7.94 -36.37
C VAL A 49 -63.76 -6.44 -36.06
N VAL A 50 -63.13 -5.53 -36.86
CA VAL A 50 -63.36 -4.05 -36.98
C VAL A 50 -62.66 -3.09 -35.99
N PRO A 51 -62.19 -1.89 -36.43
CA PRO A 51 -61.00 -1.24 -35.86
C PRO A 51 -61.26 0.12 -35.17
N LEU A 52 -60.23 0.65 -34.50
CA LEU A 52 -60.20 2.03 -33.99
C LEU A 52 -58.99 2.82 -34.49
N THR A 53 -59.21 4.11 -34.65
CA THR A 53 -58.43 5.17 -35.29
C THR A 53 -56.98 5.32 -34.80
N GLN A 54 -56.08 5.72 -35.71
CA GLN A 54 -54.82 6.37 -35.35
C GLN A 54 -55.10 7.80 -34.85
N GLU A 55 -54.50 8.19 -33.73
CA GLU A 55 -54.17 9.59 -33.45
C GLU A 55 -52.65 9.76 -33.37
N HIS A 56 -52.20 10.99 -33.59
CA HIS A 56 -50.83 11.34 -33.97
C HIS A 56 -50.07 11.88 -32.75
N GLU A 57 -48.82 11.44 -32.52
CA GLU A 57 -47.96 12.09 -31.52
C GLU A 57 -47.54 13.50 -32.00
N PRO A 58 -47.52 14.52 -31.13
CA PRO A 58 -46.99 15.84 -31.47
C PRO A 58 -45.46 15.84 -31.51
N SER A 59 -44.91 16.67 -32.40
CA SER A 59 -43.46 16.81 -32.61
C SER A 59 -42.77 17.54 -31.46
N ALA A 60 -41.50 17.22 -31.21
CA ALA A 60 -40.68 17.78 -30.13
C ALA A 60 -40.52 19.32 -30.16
N GLU A 61 -40.83 19.98 -31.28
CA GLU A 61 -40.81 21.44 -31.40
C GLU A 61 -41.97 22.11 -30.63
N GLU A 62 -43.11 21.44 -30.45
CA GLU A 62 -44.29 21.98 -29.75
C GLU A 62 -44.08 22.00 -28.22
N LEU A 63 -43.32 21.02 -27.70
CA LEU A 63 -42.95 20.93 -26.27
C LEU A 63 -41.90 21.97 -25.82
N MET A 64 -41.13 22.55 -26.76
CA MET A 64 -40.13 23.58 -26.44
C MET A 64 -40.75 24.98 -26.28
N VAL A 65 -41.89 25.26 -26.92
CA VAL A 65 -42.56 26.57 -26.83
C VAL A 65 -43.23 26.76 -25.46
N ASP A 66 -43.82 25.70 -24.91
CA ASP A 66 -44.55 25.76 -23.62
C ASP A 66 -43.60 25.99 -22.43
N SER A 67 -42.34 25.53 -22.54
CA SER A 67 -41.31 25.70 -21.51
C SER A 67 -40.82 27.16 -21.34
N LEU A 68 -41.01 28.03 -22.34
CA LEU A 68 -40.56 29.43 -22.27
C LEU A 68 -41.61 30.37 -21.65
N SER A 69 -42.90 30.00 -21.70
CA SER A 69 -44.01 30.77 -21.11
C SER A 69 -43.94 30.85 -19.57
N VAL A 70 -43.35 29.84 -18.93
CA VAL A 70 -43.27 29.74 -17.46
C VAL A 70 -42.22 30.70 -16.88
N VAL A 71 -41.12 30.95 -17.59
CA VAL A 71 -40.01 31.80 -17.10
C VAL A 71 -40.41 33.27 -17.03
N ASP A 72 -41.15 33.77 -18.02
CA ASP A 72 -41.66 35.15 -18.05
C ASP A 72 -42.69 35.44 -16.95
N GLN A 73 -43.43 34.43 -16.47
CA GLN A 73 -44.36 34.60 -15.35
C GLN A 73 -43.65 34.70 -14.00
N ILE A 74 -42.50 34.03 -13.83
CA ILE A 74 -41.70 34.08 -12.61
C ILE A 74 -41.00 35.44 -12.48
N LEU A 75 -40.42 35.95 -13.56
CA LEU A 75 -39.77 37.27 -13.59
C LEU A 75 -40.72 38.43 -13.30
N LYS A 76 -42.03 38.28 -13.60
CA LYS A 76 -43.04 39.34 -13.39
C LYS A 76 -43.51 39.49 -11.94
N ASN A 77 -43.24 38.50 -11.08
CA ASN A 77 -43.77 38.43 -9.71
C ASN A 77 -42.68 38.56 -8.62
N ALA A 78 -41.45 38.90 -8.98
CA ALA A 78 -40.36 39.12 -8.02
C ALA A 78 -40.51 40.48 -7.29
N PRO A 79 -40.53 40.53 -5.94
CA PRO A 79 -40.66 41.79 -5.20
C PRO A 79 -39.35 42.60 -5.18
N SER A 80 -39.46 43.91 -5.41
CA SER A 80 -38.32 44.83 -5.41
C SER A 80 -37.89 45.25 -4.00
N VAL A 81 -36.62 45.03 -3.66
CA VAL A 81 -36.00 45.46 -2.38
C VAL A 81 -35.40 46.87 -2.53
N PRO A 82 -35.59 47.81 -1.57
CA PRO A 82 -34.99 49.15 -1.65
C PRO A 82 -33.47 49.13 -1.44
N SER A 83 -32.74 49.92 -2.24
CA SER A 83 -31.30 50.15 -2.10
C SER A 83 -30.97 51.00 -0.86
N ARG A 84 -30.04 50.52 -0.02
CA ARG A 84 -29.54 51.24 1.16
C ARG A 84 -28.32 52.09 0.79
N SER A 85 -28.42 53.40 0.99
CA SER A 85 -27.31 54.35 0.83
C SER A 85 -26.44 54.43 2.09
N ASN A 86 -25.13 54.59 1.91
CA ASN A 86 -24.23 55.05 2.96
C ASN A 86 -24.29 56.59 3.03
N ASP A 87 -24.38 57.17 4.23
CA ASP A 87 -23.74 58.46 4.53
C ASP A 87 -23.71 58.79 6.04
N ILE A 88 -22.50 59.17 6.49
CA ILE A 88 -22.17 60.22 7.48
C ILE A 88 -22.39 59.98 9.00
N SER A 89 -21.46 60.58 9.75
CA SER A 89 -21.09 60.43 11.16
C SER A 89 -21.83 61.33 12.17
N ASP A 90 -21.54 61.07 13.45
CA ASP A 90 -21.49 61.99 14.60
C ASP A 90 -22.73 62.83 14.98
N GLU A 91 -23.32 62.54 16.16
CA GLU A 91 -23.25 63.48 17.29
C GLU A 91 -23.60 62.85 18.66
N ILE A 92 -23.28 63.58 19.73
CA ILE A 92 -23.24 63.12 21.13
C ILE A 92 -24.52 63.53 21.89
N ALA A 93 -25.07 62.65 22.73
CA ALA A 93 -25.88 63.06 23.88
C ALA A 93 -25.76 62.09 25.07
N VAL A 94 -25.49 62.67 26.25
CA VAL A 94 -25.36 61.98 27.54
C VAL A 94 -26.73 61.78 28.20
N ASN A 95 -26.92 60.70 28.96
CA ASN A 95 -27.61 60.74 30.25
C ASN A 95 -27.23 59.55 31.14
N GLU A 96 -26.99 59.84 32.41
CA GLU A 96 -26.68 58.88 33.46
C GLU A 96 -27.96 58.25 34.03
N GLU A 97 -27.89 57.01 34.52
CA GLU A 97 -28.41 56.72 35.87
C GLU A 97 -27.70 55.51 36.50
N VAL A 98 -27.71 55.48 37.84
CA VAL A 98 -26.78 54.71 38.68
C VAL A 98 -27.49 53.59 39.42
N VAL A 99 -26.87 52.41 39.52
CA VAL A 99 -27.06 51.52 40.69
C VAL A 99 -25.72 50.95 41.15
N GLU A 100 -25.51 51.00 42.45
CA GLU A 100 -24.27 50.75 43.19
C GLU A 100 -24.29 49.37 43.87
N SER A 101 -23.13 48.72 44.02
CA SER A 101 -22.84 47.84 45.18
C SER A 101 -21.34 47.68 45.41
N LYS A 102 -20.94 47.56 46.68
CA LYS A 102 -19.59 47.87 47.18
C LYS A 102 -19.24 47.02 48.40
N VAL A 103 -18.04 46.43 48.42
CA VAL A 103 -17.30 45.88 49.59
C VAL A 103 -15.80 45.96 49.20
N GLU A 104 -14.98 46.89 49.70
CA GLU A 104 -14.33 46.95 51.03
C GLU A 104 -13.33 45.78 51.28
N ALA A 105 -12.04 45.88 51.67
CA ALA A 105 -10.92 46.84 51.59
C ALA A 105 -9.98 46.57 52.79
N ALA A 106 -8.68 46.28 52.60
CA ALA A 106 -7.63 46.34 53.64
C ALA A 106 -6.20 46.26 53.04
N ALA A 107 -5.21 46.90 53.69
CA ALA A 107 -3.77 46.97 53.33
C ALA A 107 -2.91 47.12 54.63
N GLU A 108 -1.58 47.23 54.71
CA GLU A 108 -0.44 47.48 53.78
C GLU A 108 0.74 46.51 54.16
N PRO A 109 2.09 46.78 54.09
CA PRO A 109 2.91 47.76 53.33
C PRO A 109 4.22 47.25 52.64
N VAL A 110 4.62 48.00 51.60
CA VAL A 110 5.97 48.53 51.21
C VAL A 110 7.29 47.76 51.51
N VAL A 111 8.15 47.60 50.48
CA VAL A 111 9.59 48.05 50.38
C VAL A 111 10.19 47.69 48.99
N GLU A 112 10.95 48.60 48.36
CA GLU A 112 11.69 48.40 47.07
C GLU A 112 13.14 47.85 47.28
N PRO A 113 13.89 47.46 46.21
CA PRO A 113 14.75 48.46 45.52
C PRO A 113 15.07 48.26 44.00
N VAL A 114 14.97 49.36 43.24
CA VAL A 114 15.89 49.91 42.19
C VAL A 114 16.63 49.02 41.16
N GLY A 115 16.18 49.10 39.89
CA GLY A 115 16.99 49.37 38.65
C GLY A 115 17.78 48.23 37.95
N PRO A 116 18.24 48.40 36.68
CA PRO A 116 18.20 49.59 35.81
C PRO A 116 17.45 49.41 34.45
N ILE A 117 17.44 50.47 33.64
CA ILE A 117 16.64 50.69 32.41
C ILE A 117 17.43 50.35 31.12
N PHE A 118 16.74 49.87 30.08
CA PHE A 118 17.18 49.94 28.66
C PHE A 118 16.02 50.31 27.72
N GLU A 119 16.33 51.07 26.66
CA GLU A 119 15.37 51.69 25.73
C GLU A 119 14.93 50.76 24.58
N PRO A 120 13.71 50.91 24.02
CA PRO A 120 13.27 50.20 22.83
C PRO A 120 13.57 50.97 21.53
N VAL A 121 14.23 50.34 20.57
CA VAL A 121 14.49 50.89 19.21
C VAL A 121 13.47 50.36 18.20
N GLN A 122 12.78 51.26 17.50
CA GLN A 122 11.97 50.93 16.32
C GLN A 122 12.76 51.12 15.02
N PRO A 123 12.56 50.27 14.00
CA PRO A 123 12.93 50.59 12.63
C PRO A 123 11.73 50.99 11.75
N LYS A 124 11.96 52.07 11.01
CA LYS A 124 11.10 52.81 10.09
C LYS A 124 10.64 51.99 8.86
N VAL A 125 9.43 52.26 8.36
CA VAL A 125 8.87 51.72 7.10
C VAL A 125 8.79 52.83 6.04
N GLU A 126 9.20 52.52 4.80
CA GLU A 126 8.87 53.30 3.58
C GLU A 126 8.56 52.32 2.42
N PRO A 127 7.71 52.68 1.44
CA PRO A 127 7.02 51.71 0.58
C PRO A 127 7.63 51.52 -0.82
N VAL A 128 7.44 50.33 -1.42
CA VAL A 128 7.72 50.05 -2.83
C VAL A 128 6.48 49.45 -3.50
N LYS A 129 6.25 49.80 -4.77
CA LYS A 129 5.01 49.57 -5.52
C LYS A 129 4.92 48.19 -6.19
N LEU A 130 3.68 47.79 -6.45
CA LEU A 130 3.28 46.73 -7.38
C LEU A 130 3.69 47.06 -8.83
N ASN A 131 3.88 46.02 -9.67
CA ASN A 131 3.45 45.97 -11.08
C ASN A 131 3.56 44.52 -11.62
N GLU A 132 2.99 44.29 -12.79
CA GLU A 132 2.42 43.01 -13.25
C GLU A 132 3.32 42.14 -14.15
N ASP A 133 2.73 41.02 -14.58
CA ASP A 133 3.02 40.17 -15.75
C ASP A 133 4.06 39.03 -15.68
N LYS A 134 3.57 37.85 -16.09
CA LYS A 134 4.12 36.77 -16.97
C LYS A 134 5.66 36.57 -17.01
N GLU A 135 6.19 35.35 -17.08
CA GLU A 135 5.77 34.25 -17.96
C GLU A 135 6.44 32.91 -17.56
N PHE A 136 6.17 31.83 -18.30
CA PHE A 136 6.82 30.52 -18.15
C PHE A 136 8.36 30.59 -18.18
N ASN A 137 9.03 29.67 -17.48
CA ASN A 137 10.38 29.24 -17.82
C ASN A 137 10.58 27.74 -17.55
N ASP A 138 10.48 26.96 -18.62
CA ASP A 138 11.15 25.65 -18.72
C ASP A 138 12.68 25.83 -18.67
N ILE A 139 13.40 24.88 -18.07
CA ILE A 139 14.86 24.79 -18.20
C ILE A 139 15.25 23.44 -18.83
N PRO A 140 15.48 23.39 -20.15
CA PRO A 140 16.07 22.24 -20.82
C PRO A 140 17.58 22.45 -21.06
N THR A 141 18.43 21.80 -20.27
CA THR A 141 19.89 21.87 -20.49
C THR A 141 20.35 20.83 -21.51
N LYS A 142 20.43 21.23 -22.79
CA LYS A 142 21.14 20.48 -23.84
C LYS A 142 22.60 20.95 -23.92
N VAL A 143 23.56 20.05 -23.69
CA VAL A 143 24.97 20.28 -24.06
C VAL A 143 25.23 19.64 -25.42
N SER A 144 25.71 20.43 -26.38
CA SER A 144 26.08 19.98 -27.73
C SER A 144 27.59 19.89 -27.88
N VAL A 145 28.11 18.70 -28.21
CA VAL A 145 29.50 18.52 -28.65
C VAL A 145 29.51 18.36 -30.17
N SER A 146 30.30 19.20 -30.84
CA SER A 146 30.46 19.19 -32.30
C SER A 146 31.77 18.51 -32.70
N TYR A 147 31.74 17.80 -33.84
CA TYR A 147 32.93 17.26 -34.48
C TYR A 147 32.93 17.64 -35.96
N LYS A 148 34.01 18.25 -36.45
CA LYS A 148 34.44 18.13 -37.85
C LYS A 148 35.97 18.13 -37.99
N THR A 149 36.42 17.14 -38.73
CA THR A 149 37.70 16.99 -39.45
C THR A 149 38.03 18.24 -40.33
N ASN A 150 39.25 18.48 -40.82
CA ASN A 150 40.16 17.53 -41.50
C ASN A 150 41.57 18.11 -41.79
N LYS A 151 42.60 17.22 -41.90
CA LYS A 151 43.80 17.30 -42.80
C LYS A 151 44.86 18.43 -42.61
N GLN A 152 46.16 18.27 -42.94
CA GLN A 152 46.95 17.15 -43.54
C GLN A 152 48.49 17.26 -43.30
N GLN A 153 49.18 16.10 -43.25
CA GLN A 153 50.59 15.79 -43.67
C GLN A 153 51.80 16.54 -43.01
N GLU A 154 52.99 15.95 -42.81
CA GLU A 154 53.59 14.62 -43.12
C GLU A 154 54.70 14.27 -42.05
N GLU A 155 55.55 13.21 -42.03
CA GLU A 155 55.99 12.21 -43.02
C GLU A 155 56.46 10.85 -42.38
N VAL A 156 56.49 9.77 -43.19
CA VAL A 156 57.40 8.58 -43.22
C VAL A 156 58.03 8.02 -41.91
N SER A 157 57.86 6.73 -41.54
CA SER A 157 58.35 5.53 -42.28
C SER A 157 57.63 4.20 -41.93
N ILE A 158 58.01 3.11 -42.63
CA ILE A 158 57.22 1.90 -42.98
C ILE A 158 57.44 0.70 -42.02
N PRO A 159 56.43 -0.21 -41.82
CA PRO A 159 56.53 -1.40 -40.97
C PRO A 159 56.67 -2.74 -41.74
N GLU A 160 57.13 -3.81 -41.07
CA GLU A 160 56.74 -5.20 -41.36
C GLU A 160 57.18 -6.19 -40.26
N VAL A 161 56.27 -7.04 -39.75
CA VAL A 161 56.59 -8.35 -39.12
C VAL A 161 55.44 -9.31 -39.46
N GLY A 162 55.76 -10.41 -40.14
CA GLY A 162 54.81 -11.43 -40.57
C GLY A 162 54.80 -12.69 -39.71
N ASN A 163 53.93 -13.63 -40.06
CA ASN A 163 53.83 -14.96 -39.45
C ASN A 163 55.10 -15.79 -39.68
N GLU A 164 55.40 -16.69 -38.74
CA GLU A 164 56.17 -17.91 -39.03
C GLU A 164 55.40 -19.16 -38.63
N LEU A 165 55.36 -20.12 -39.55
CA LEU A 165 55.01 -21.51 -39.32
C LEU A 165 56.06 -22.33 -40.08
N SER A 166 56.65 -23.30 -39.38
CA SER A 166 57.47 -24.42 -39.86
C SER A 166 57.69 -24.59 -41.37
N GLU A 167 58.96 -24.72 -41.79
CA GLU A 167 59.44 -25.94 -42.45
C GLU A 167 60.98 -25.99 -42.44
N SER A 168 61.55 -27.20 -42.57
CA SER A 168 62.99 -27.45 -42.46
C SER A 168 63.46 -28.53 -43.45
N ASP A 169 64.10 -28.08 -44.51
CA ASP A 169 64.96 -28.81 -45.45
C ASP A 169 66.33 -28.11 -45.43
N GLU A 170 67.48 -28.67 -45.82
CA GLU A 170 67.89 -30.01 -46.27
C GLU A 170 69.41 -30.06 -46.01
N LEU A 171 70.03 -31.24 -45.91
CA LEU A 171 71.46 -31.36 -46.26
C LEU A 171 71.80 -32.77 -46.73
N VAL A 172 72.14 -32.87 -48.02
CA VAL A 172 72.53 -34.09 -48.74
C VAL A 172 74.05 -34.19 -48.88
N ASP A 173 74.63 -35.38 -48.67
CA ASP A 173 75.90 -35.78 -49.30
C ASP A 173 76.09 -37.31 -49.42
N SER A 174 76.88 -37.72 -50.41
CA SER A 174 77.64 -38.98 -50.55
C SER A 174 76.94 -40.29 -50.99
N LEU A 175 76.67 -40.34 -52.30
CA LEU A 175 76.99 -41.42 -53.27
C LEU A 175 77.28 -42.90 -52.83
N ALA A 176 76.52 -43.80 -53.47
CA ALA A 176 76.95 -45.05 -54.15
C ALA A 176 77.41 -46.32 -53.37
N THR A 177 76.64 -47.42 -53.51
CA THR A 177 77.04 -48.70 -54.20
C THR A 177 75.91 -49.76 -54.16
N VAL A 178 76.03 -50.85 -54.95
CA VAL A 178 75.03 -51.93 -55.19
C VAL A 178 75.75 -53.31 -55.12
N PRO A 179 75.14 -54.53 -55.26
CA PRO A 179 73.76 -55.03 -55.02
C PRO A 179 73.69 -56.42 -54.27
N ARG A 180 72.47 -57.01 -54.19
CA ARG A 180 72.11 -58.44 -54.51
C ARG A 180 71.97 -59.54 -53.42
N ARG A 181 70.88 -60.34 -53.58
CA ARG A 181 70.58 -61.73 -53.07
C ARG A 181 70.32 -61.88 -51.55
N SER A 182 69.50 -62.84 -51.06
CA SER A 182 68.69 -63.89 -51.72
C SER A 182 67.49 -64.40 -50.90
N ARG A 183 66.44 -64.82 -51.63
CA ARG A 183 65.28 -65.64 -51.26
C ARG A 183 65.54 -66.79 -50.26
N ARG A 184 64.68 -66.95 -49.25
CA ARG A 184 64.24 -68.28 -48.77
C ARG A 184 62.83 -68.23 -48.16
N GLU A 185 61.94 -69.07 -48.69
CA GLU A 185 60.59 -69.29 -48.16
C GLU A 185 60.64 -70.36 -47.04
N THR A 186 59.87 -70.18 -45.96
CA THR A 186 59.44 -71.27 -45.07
C THR A 186 57.99 -71.08 -44.62
N ALA A 187 57.30 -72.20 -44.42
CA ALA A 187 55.84 -72.26 -44.41
C ALA A 187 55.16 -71.80 -43.10
N LYS A 188 53.87 -71.44 -43.21
CA LYS A 188 52.94 -71.20 -42.10
C LYS A 188 52.67 -72.50 -41.31
N PRO A 189 52.18 -72.37 -40.08
CA PRO A 189 50.98 -73.14 -39.70
C PRO A 189 49.81 -72.24 -39.27
N VAL A 190 48.60 -72.62 -39.68
CA VAL A 190 47.35 -71.92 -39.36
C VAL A 190 46.90 -72.25 -37.94
N LYS A 191 46.71 -71.22 -37.10
CA LYS A 191 45.96 -71.33 -35.83
C LYS A 191 44.56 -70.73 -35.97
N LYS A 192 43.54 -71.48 -35.53
CA LYS A 192 42.12 -71.10 -35.62
C LYS A 192 41.85 -69.82 -34.82
N LYS A 193 41.40 -68.74 -35.48
CA LYS A 193 40.84 -67.55 -34.80
C LYS A 193 39.55 -67.95 -34.05
N LYS A 194 39.60 -68.04 -32.72
CA LYS A 194 38.38 -67.97 -31.89
C LYS A 194 37.91 -66.51 -31.86
N SER A 195 36.59 -66.30 -31.84
CA SER A 195 36.00 -64.96 -32.00
C SER A 195 36.22 -64.08 -30.76
N HIS A 196 37.24 -63.22 -30.82
CA HIS A 196 37.44 -62.14 -29.84
C HIS A 196 36.33 -61.07 -29.89
N LEU A 197 35.52 -61.03 -30.96
CA LEU A 197 34.38 -60.12 -31.10
C LEU A 197 33.41 -60.21 -29.92
N LYS A 198 33.06 -61.42 -29.47
CA LYS A 198 32.12 -61.60 -28.35
C LYS A 198 32.65 -61.03 -27.04
N ALA A 199 33.93 -61.23 -26.74
CA ALA A 199 34.57 -60.66 -25.55
C ALA A 199 34.66 -59.12 -25.63
N PHE A 200 34.94 -58.58 -26.83
CA PHE A 200 34.95 -57.13 -27.06
C PHE A 200 33.55 -56.51 -26.84
N PHE A 201 32.48 -57.10 -27.38
CA PHE A 201 31.12 -56.61 -27.16
C PHE A 201 30.66 -56.71 -25.70
N ILE A 202 31.07 -57.76 -24.96
CA ILE A 202 30.79 -57.87 -23.52
C ILE A 202 31.54 -56.79 -22.74
N SER A 203 32.82 -56.55 -23.06
CA SER A 203 33.60 -55.47 -22.44
C SER A 203 33.01 -54.08 -22.72
N LEU A 204 32.60 -53.82 -23.97
CA LEU A 204 31.94 -52.58 -24.39
C LEU A 204 30.60 -52.38 -23.68
N LEU A 205 29.81 -53.44 -23.50
CA LEU A 205 28.53 -53.37 -22.79
C LEU A 205 28.71 -53.12 -21.28
N ILE A 206 29.72 -53.73 -20.65
CA ILE A 206 30.09 -53.44 -19.25
C ILE A 206 30.57 -52.00 -19.12
N PHE A 207 31.41 -51.51 -20.03
CA PHE A 207 31.89 -50.13 -20.05
C PHE A 207 30.73 -49.13 -20.23
N LEU A 208 29.80 -49.41 -21.14
CA LEU A 208 28.62 -48.57 -21.35
C LEU A 208 27.69 -48.59 -20.12
N ALA A 209 27.50 -49.74 -19.48
CA ALA A 209 26.74 -49.86 -18.23
C ALA A 209 27.38 -49.08 -17.08
N LEU A 210 28.72 -49.07 -16.98
CA LEU A 210 29.45 -48.25 -16.00
C LEU A 210 29.31 -46.75 -16.29
N ILE A 211 29.33 -46.33 -17.56
CA ILE A 211 29.04 -44.94 -17.94
C ILE A 211 27.60 -44.56 -17.61
N SER A 212 26.61 -45.42 -17.93
CA SER A 212 25.20 -45.15 -17.60
C SER A 212 24.97 -45.10 -16.09
N ALA A 213 25.59 -46.00 -15.31
CA ALA A 213 25.52 -45.97 -13.86
C ALA A 213 26.20 -44.70 -13.30
N GLY A 214 27.42 -44.38 -13.75
CA GLY A 214 28.13 -43.16 -13.34
C GLY A 214 27.38 -41.88 -13.69
N GLY A 215 26.76 -41.84 -14.88
CA GLY A 215 25.90 -40.74 -15.31
C GLY A 215 24.62 -40.63 -14.48
N TYR A 216 23.99 -41.75 -14.12
CA TYR A 216 22.81 -41.77 -13.25
C TYR A 216 23.15 -41.30 -11.83
N PHE A 217 24.22 -41.82 -11.22
CA PHE A 217 24.66 -41.39 -9.89
C PHE A 217 25.15 -39.94 -9.89
N GLY A 218 25.86 -39.49 -10.94
CA GLY A 218 26.27 -38.10 -11.10
C GLY A 218 25.09 -37.15 -11.25
N TYR A 219 24.06 -37.53 -12.03
CA TYR A 219 22.82 -36.77 -12.16
C TYR A 219 22.06 -36.68 -10.83
N GLN A 220 21.91 -37.81 -10.12
CA GLN A 220 21.31 -37.83 -8.78
C GLN A 220 22.08 -36.95 -7.78
N TYR A 221 23.42 -36.97 -7.83
CA TYR A 221 24.26 -36.15 -6.96
C TYR A 221 24.11 -34.66 -7.25
N VAL A 222 24.05 -34.26 -8.52
CA VAL A 222 23.76 -32.87 -8.91
C VAL A 222 22.37 -32.45 -8.41
N GLN A 223 21.33 -33.24 -8.66
CA GLN A 223 19.96 -32.90 -8.21
C GLN A 223 19.87 -32.79 -6.68
N SER A 224 20.48 -33.70 -5.93
CA SER A 224 20.58 -33.62 -4.46
C SER A 224 21.36 -32.40 -3.96
N SER A 225 22.32 -31.93 -4.75
CA SER A 225 23.14 -30.74 -4.44
C SER A 225 22.45 -29.42 -4.73
N LEU A 226 21.41 -29.41 -5.58
CA LEU A 226 20.60 -28.22 -5.89
C LEU A 226 19.48 -27.98 -4.87
N LEU A 227 19.04 -29.05 -4.19
CA LEU A 227 18.13 -28.97 -3.05
C LEU A 227 18.79 -28.23 -1.87
N PRO A 228 17.98 -27.60 -0.99
CA PRO A 228 18.47 -26.87 0.18
C PRO A 228 19.47 -27.64 1.04
N VAL A 229 20.31 -26.90 1.77
CA VAL A 229 21.26 -27.49 2.74
C VAL A 229 20.50 -28.07 3.93
N ASP A 230 19.53 -27.32 4.46
CA ASP A 230 18.55 -27.79 5.43
C ASP A 230 17.18 -27.18 5.13
N ALA A 231 16.29 -27.99 4.55
CA ALA A 231 14.94 -27.57 4.16
C ALA A 231 14.03 -27.14 5.33
N ASN A 232 14.36 -27.50 6.57
CA ASN A 232 13.57 -27.13 7.75
C ASN A 232 14.19 -25.96 8.53
N SER A 233 15.38 -25.48 8.13
CA SER A 233 16.06 -24.39 8.83
C SER A 233 15.37 -23.05 8.57
N LYS A 234 15.14 -22.31 9.67
CA LYS A 234 14.73 -20.90 9.67
C LYS A 234 15.93 -19.95 9.84
N GLU A 235 17.14 -20.48 9.84
CA GLU A 235 18.37 -19.72 10.08
C GLU A 235 18.75 -18.90 8.84
N TYR A 236 18.83 -17.58 9.02
CA TYR A 236 19.43 -16.67 8.06
C TYR A 236 20.96 -16.63 8.24
N VAL A 237 21.68 -16.59 7.12
CA VAL A 237 23.13 -16.40 7.08
C VAL A 237 23.42 -15.16 6.24
N THR A 238 24.09 -14.18 6.84
CA THR A 238 24.59 -13.02 6.12
C THR A 238 25.82 -13.40 5.28
N VAL A 239 25.79 -13.13 3.99
CA VAL A 239 26.92 -13.34 3.07
C VAL A 239 27.20 -12.06 2.27
N GLN A 240 28.48 -11.75 2.08
CA GLN A 240 28.93 -10.65 1.23
C GLN A 240 29.33 -11.20 -0.14
N ILE A 241 28.80 -10.59 -1.21
CA ILE A 241 29.25 -10.80 -2.58
C ILE A 241 29.98 -9.52 -3.05
N PRO A 242 31.32 -9.53 -3.15
CA PRO A 242 32.09 -8.39 -3.63
C PRO A 242 31.72 -7.95 -5.05
N GLU A 243 31.92 -6.67 -5.37
CA GLU A 243 31.80 -6.17 -6.74
C GLU A 243 32.78 -6.86 -7.69
N GLY A 244 32.33 -7.15 -8.91
CA GLY A 244 33.12 -7.88 -9.91
C GLY A 244 33.24 -9.39 -9.67
N SER A 245 32.66 -9.94 -8.60
CA SER A 245 32.71 -11.38 -8.30
C SER A 245 32.16 -12.21 -9.46
N ASN A 246 32.94 -13.18 -9.92
CA ASN A 246 32.49 -14.12 -10.93
C ASN A 246 31.65 -15.25 -10.31
N VAL A 247 30.91 -15.99 -11.15
CA VAL A 247 29.98 -17.04 -10.73
C VAL A 247 30.65 -18.13 -9.86
N GLN A 248 31.96 -18.38 -10.01
CA GLN A 248 32.71 -19.35 -9.21
C GLN A 248 33.08 -18.79 -7.82
N GLU A 249 33.42 -17.50 -7.74
CA GLU A 249 33.62 -16.80 -6.47
C GLU A 249 32.32 -16.73 -5.66
N ILE A 250 31.20 -16.45 -6.31
CA ILE A 250 29.86 -16.47 -5.71
C ILE A 250 29.55 -17.87 -5.15
N GLY A 251 29.70 -18.93 -5.98
CA GLY A 251 29.47 -20.30 -5.53
C GLY A 251 30.35 -20.70 -4.34
N ASN A 252 31.62 -20.31 -4.34
CA ASN A 252 32.55 -20.56 -3.24
C ASN A 252 32.20 -19.77 -1.96
N ALA A 253 31.67 -18.55 -2.09
CA ALA A 253 31.20 -17.76 -0.94
C ALA A 253 29.97 -18.43 -0.30
N LEU A 254 28.99 -18.83 -1.11
CA LEU A 254 27.79 -19.54 -0.64
C LEU A 254 28.13 -20.89 0.02
N GLU A 255 29.10 -21.65 -0.50
CA GLU A 255 29.54 -22.92 0.09
C GLU A 255 30.22 -22.70 1.45
N LYS A 256 31.10 -21.69 1.56
CA LYS A 256 31.73 -21.31 2.84
C LYS A 256 30.73 -20.86 3.90
N SER A 257 29.67 -20.16 3.49
CA SER A 257 28.56 -19.75 4.35
C SER A 257 27.54 -20.88 4.63
N GLY A 258 27.74 -22.09 4.08
CA GLY A 258 26.83 -23.22 4.28
C GLY A 258 25.44 -23.05 3.65
N LEU A 259 25.32 -22.20 2.63
CA LEU A 259 24.07 -21.93 1.89
C LEU A 259 23.89 -22.84 0.68
N VAL A 260 24.98 -23.35 0.11
CA VAL A 260 24.95 -24.42 -0.90
C VAL A 260 25.86 -25.56 -0.47
N LYS A 261 25.51 -26.79 -0.87
CA LYS A 261 26.32 -27.98 -0.53
C LYS A 261 27.68 -27.96 -1.25
N HIS A 262 27.72 -27.48 -2.49
CA HIS A 262 28.91 -27.41 -3.35
C HIS A 262 28.88 -26.21 -4.30
N GLY A 263 29.84 -25.30 -4.17
CA GLY A 263 29.94 -24.07 -4.97
C GLY A 263 30.23 -24.33 -6.45
N ILE A 264 30.97 -25.40 -6.76
CA ILE A 264 31.22 -25.84 -8.15
C ILE A 264 29.90 -26.25 -8.84
N ILE A 265 29.00 -26.93 -8.13
CA ILE A 265 27.72 -27.38 -8.70
C ILE A 265 26.78 -26.19 -8.88
N PHE A 266 26.71 -25.28 -7.91
CA PHE A 266 26.04 -23.97 -8.07
C PHE A 266 26.54 -23.26 -9.34
N SER A 267 27.85 -23.16 -9.51
CA SER A 267 28.47 -22.43 -10.63
C SER A 267 28.20 -23.08 -11.98
N LEU A 268 28.20 -24.42 -12.03
CA LEU A 268 27.88 -25.18 -13.24
C LEU A 268 26.40 -25.07 -13.58
N TYR A 269 25.50 -25.12 -12.59
CA TYR A 269 24.06 -24.97 -12.76
C TYR A 269 23.70 -23.56 -13.26
N ALA A 270 24.23 -22.51 -12.63
CA ALA A 270 24.05 -21.13 -13.06
C ALA A 270 24.47 -20.93 -14.52
N LYS A 271 25.66 -21.43 -14.91
CA LYS A 271 26.14 -21.39 -16.30
C LYS A 271 25.27 -22.21 -17.25
N TYR A 272 24.86 -23.42 -16.87
CA TYR A 272 24.01 -24.29 -17.70
C TYR A 272 22.62 -23.70 -17.97
N LYS A 273 22.05 -23.01 -16.97
CA LYS A 273 20.77 -22.31 -17.07
C LYS A 273 20.87 -20.92 -17.71
N ASN A 274 22.08 -20.45 -18.00
CA ASN A 274 22.39 -19.07 -18.42
C ASN A 274 21.88 -18.01 -17.42
N TYR A 275 21.92 -18.31 -16.12
CA TYR A 275 21.68 -17.29 -15.10
C TYR A 275 22.86 -16.31 -15.06
N SER A 276 22.56 -15.05 -15.32
CA SER A 276 23.46 -13.90 -15.34
C SER A 276 23.03 -12.87 -14.30
N ASP A 277 23.64 -11.68 -14.34
CA ASP A 277 23.15 -10.47 -13.65
C ASP A 277 23.11 -10.53 -12.12
N PHE A 278 23.83 -11.47 -11.51
CA PHE A 278 24.15 -11.47 -10.08
C PHE A 278 24.68 -10.11 -9.65
N LYS A 279 24.11 -9.55 -8.57
CA LYS A 279 24.52 -8.26 -8.02
C LYS A 279 25.50 -8.48 -6.87
N SER A 280 26.29 -7.45 -6.60
CA SER A 280 27.12 -7.36 -5.40
C SER A 280 26.33 -6.78 -4.23
N GLY A 281 26.86 -6.96 -3.02
CA GLY A 281 26.30 -6.46 -1.77
C GLY A 281 26.25 -7.52 -0.68
N TYR A 282 25.62 -7.18 0.43
CA TYR A 282 25.30 -8.10 1.51
C TYR A 282 23.91 -8.70 1.29
N TYR A 283 23.75 -9.98 1.63
CA TYR A 283 22.52 -10.73 1.50
C TYR A 283 22.26 -11.53 2.77
N ASN A 284 21.01 -11.56 3.21
CA ASN A 284 20.54 -12.46 4.27
C ASN A 284 19.79 -13.62 3.62
N LEU A 285 20.44 -14.78 3.54
CA LEU A 285 19.93 -15.95 2.80
C LEU A 285 19.66 -17.10 3.78
N MET A 286 18.60 -17.88 3.55
CA MET A 286 18.23 -18.99 4.44
C MET A 286 18.84 -20.31 3.96
N LYS A 287 19.25 -21.19 4.89
CA LYS A 287 19.75 -22.55 4.56
C LYS A 287 18.70 -23.48 3.93
N SER A 288 17.42 -23.09 4.03
CA SER A 288 16.25 -23.73 3.44
C SER A 288 15.93 -23.27 2.00
N MET A 289 16.60 -22.24 1.48
CA MET A 289 16.47 -21.85 0.07
C MET A 289 17.05 -22.91 -0.86
N SER A 290 16.40 -23.13 -2.01
CA SER A 290 17.00 -23.95 -3.07
C SER A 290 18.08 -23.17 -3.82
N THR A 291 18.91 -23.86 -4.60
CA THR A 291 19.87 -23.17 -5.49
C THR A 291 19.19 -22.19 -6.46
N ASP A 292 17.96 -22.48 -6.88
CA ASP A 292 17.20 -21.62 -7.79
C ASP A 292 16.74 -20.33 -7.09
N ASP A 293 16.37 -20.42 -5.82
CA ASP A 293 15.88 -19.28 -5.03
C ASP A 293 17.04 -18.40 -4.56
N LEU A 294 18.17 -18.99 -4.18
CA LEU A 294 19.43 -18.27 -3.93
C LEU A 294 19.86 -17.47 -5.17
N ILE A 295 19.75 -18.05 -6.37
CA ILE A 295 20.06 -17.34 -7.63
C ILE A 295 19.12 -16.16 -7.85
N LYS A 296 17.80 -16.33 -7.66
CA LYS A 296 16.82 -15.23 -7.78
C LYS A 296 17.12 -14.11 -6.79
N GLU A 297 17.45 -14.43 -5.54
CA GLU A 297 17.76 -13.43 -4.52
C GLU A 297 19.02 -12.63 -4.88
N LEU A 298 20.08 -13.31 -5.32
CA LEU A 298 21.31 -12.69 -5.80
C LEU A 298 21.11 -11.81 -7.04
N GLN A 299 20.06 -12.02 -7.83
CA GLN A 299 19.69 -11.19 -8.98
C GLN A 299 18.91 -9.92 -8.60
N LYS A 300 18.19 -9.91 -7.46
CA LYS A 300 17.40 -8.73 -7.01
C LYS A 300 18.29 -7.54 -6.62
N GLY A 301 19.41 -7.81 -5.94
CA GLY A 301 20.30 -6.79 -5.39
C GLY A 301 20.62 -7.02 -3.92
N GLY A 302 21.90 -6.91 -3.55
CA GLY A 302 22.34 -6.93 -2.16
C GLY A 302 22.37 -5.52 -1.58
N THR A 303 22.40 -5.42 -0.25
CA THR A 303 22.51 -4.14 0.45
C THR A 303 23.96 -3.63 0.46
N PRO A 304 24.20 -2.30 0.51
CA PRO A 304 25.57 -1.76 0.55
C PRO A 304 26.30 -2.07 1.86
N GLU A 305 25.54 -2.21 2.95
CA GLU A 305 26.03 -2.52 4.29
C GLU A 305 25.31 -3.76 4.84
N PRO A 306 25.88 -4.49 5.83
CA PRO A 306 25.20 -5.58 6.51
C PRO A 306 23.93 -5.07 7.21
N GLN A 307 22.83 -5.82 7.08
CA GLN A 307 21.57 -5.55 7.78
C GLN A 307 21.14 -6.80 8.53
N GLU A 308 20.39 -6.65 9.62
CA GLU A 308 19.75 -7.78 10.29
C GLU A 308 18.66 -8.40 9.39
N PRO A 309 18.45 -9.72 9.43
CA PRO A 309 17.39 -10.38 8.67
C PRO A 309 15.99 -10.00 9.19
N SER A 310 15.03 -9.80 8.26
CA SER A 310 13.61 -9.82 8.60
C SER A 310 13.24 -11.26 8.97
N LEU A 311 12.82 -11.49 10.22
CA LEU A 311 12.34 -12.78 10.70
C LEU A 311 10.86 -12.99 10.38
N ALA A 312 10.10 -11.90 10.30
CA ALA A 312 8.70 -11.86 9.90
C ALA A 312 8.34 -10.45 9.39
N ASP A 313 7.30 -10.36 8.56
CA ASP A 313 6.72 -9.08 8.17
C ASP A 313 5.35 -8.92 8.85
N LEU A 314 5.15 -7.82 9.57
CA LEU A 314 3.91 -7.48 10.29
C LEU A 314 3.11 -6.47 9.45
N THR A 315 2.10 -6.94 8.74
CA THR A 315 1.14 -6.05 8.06
C THR A 315 0.05 -5.59 9.02
N ILE A 316 -0.07 -4.28 9.20
CA ILE A 316 -1.20 -3.61 9.86
C ILE A 316 -2.11 -3.02 8.77
N PRO A 317 -3.32 -3.57 8.55
CA PRO A 317 -4.26 -3.02 7.58
C PRO A 317 -4.84 -1.66 8.00
N GLU A 318 -5.36 -0.94 6.99
CA GLU A 318 -6.03 0.36 7.17
C GLU A 318 -7.32 0.21 7.99
N GLY A 319 -7.58 1.18 8.86
CA GLY A 319 -8.69 1.19 9.80
C GLY A 319 -8.62 0.10 10.87
N TYR A 320 -7.44 -0.36 11.27
CA TYR A 320 -7.29 -1.20 12.46
C TYR A 320 -7.28 -0.35 13.74
N THR A 321 -7.91 -0.83 14.81
CA THR A 321 -7.79 -0.23 16.15
C THR A 321 -6.53 -0.73 16.87
N ILE A 322 -6.07 -0.02 17.91
CA ILE A 322 -4.97 -0.47 18.77
C ILE A 322 -5.19 -1.89 19.35
N ASP A 323 -6.43 -2.29 19.65
CA ASP A 323 -6.73 -3.67 20.07
C ASP A 323 -6.38 -4.69 18.96
N GLN A 324 -6.74 -4.38 17.72
CA GLN A 324 -6.50 -5.25 16.57
C GLN A 324 -5.01 -5.27 16.19
N ILE A 325 -4.31 -4.13 16.32
CA ILE A 325 -2.85 -4.05 16.16
C ILE A 325 -2.18 -4.94 17.21
N ALA A 326 -2.56 -4.82 18.49
CA ALA A 326 -2.02 -5.64 19.56
C ALA A 326 -2.25 -7.15 19.32
N GLN A 327 -3.46 -7.54 18.88
CA GLN A 327 -3.77 -8.92 18.51
C GLN A 327 -2.94 -9.42 17.32
N THR A 328 -2.57 -8.54 16.39
CA THR A 328 -1.73 -8.90 15.22
C THR A 328 -0.27 -9.05 15.65
N VAL A 329 0.23 -8.16 16.52
CA VAL A 329 1.57 -8.28 17.16
C VAL A 329 1.67 -9.59 17.95
N GLY A 330 0.66 -9.93 18.76
CA GLY A 330 0.63 -11.16 19.55
C GLY A 330 0.53 -12.47 18.75
N GLN A 331 0.35 -12.41 17.42
CA GLN A 331 0.43 -13.57 16.53
C GLN A 331 1.85 -13.83 16.00
N LEU A 332 2.80 -12.91 16.21
CA LEU A 332 4.19 -13.08 15.78
C LEU A 332 4.85 -14.25 16.53
N GLN A 333 5.57 -15.08 15.78
CA GLN A 333 6.30 -16.23 16.31
C GLN A 333 7.77 -16.15 15.88
N GLY A 334 8.67 -16.09 16.85
CA GLY A 334 10.10 -16.01 16.61
C GLY A 334 10.89 -15.95 17.91
N GLU A 335 12.21 -16.15 17.82
CA GLU A 335 13.14 -15.82 18.88
C GLU A 335 13.50 -14.34 18.72
N PHE A 336 12.77 -13.48 19.43
CA PHE A 336 13.00 -12.03 19.46
C PHE A 336 13.72 -11.65 20.75
N LYS A 337 14.41 -10.51 20.74
CA LYS A 337 15.11 -9.93 21.90
C LYS A 337 14.21 -9.74 23.12
N GLU A 338 12.92 -9.49 22.92
CA GLU A 338 11.88 -9.50 23.96
C GLU A 338 10.57 -10.13 23.45
N PRO A 339 9.70 -10.65 24.33
CA PRO A 339 8.41 -11.22 23.91
C PRO A 339 7.49 -10.17 23.29
N LEU A 340 7.26 -10.25 21.97
CA LEU A 340 6.31 -9.39 21.26
C LEU A 340 4.87 -9.88 21.47
N THR A 341 4.27 -9.54 22.61
CA THR A 341 2.89 -9.97 22.97
C THR A 341 1.87 -8.84 22.87
N ALA A 342 0.59 -9.20 22.73
CA ALA A 342 -0.52 -8.24 22.70
C ALA A 342 -0.60 -7.44 24.01
N GLU A 343 -0.37 -8.09 25.15
CA GLU A 343 -0.40 -7.47 26.48
C GLU A 343 0.76 -6.50 26.67
N ALA A 344 1.97 -6.84 26.20
CA ALA A 344 3.12 -5.96 26.25
C ALA A 344 2.94 -4.73 25.33
N PHE A 345 2.35 -4.94 24.14
CA PHE A 345 1.99 -3.86 23.23
C PHE A 345 0.97 -2.90 23.88
N LEU A 346 -0.15 -3.42 24.38
CA LEU A 346 -1.18 -2.62 25.05
C LEU A 346 -0.66 -1.91 26.29
N ALA A 347 0.29 -2.50 27.04
CA ALA A 347 0.94 -1.83 28.15
C ALA A 347 1.83 -0.67 27.68
N LYS A 348 2.65 -0.86 26.63
CA LYS A 348 3.58 0.18 26.14
C LYS A 348 2.85 1.36 25.49
N VAL A 349 1.80 1.15 24.67
CA VAL A 349 1.00 2.25 24.08
C VAL A 349 0.23 3.10 25.11
N GLN A 350 0.21 2.67 26.38
CA GLN A 350 -0.38 3.40 27.51
C GLN A 350 0.66 3.88 28.54
N ASP A 351 1.96 3.59 28.36
CA ASP A 351 2.99 3.98 29.31
C ASP A 351 3.32 5.48 29.21
N ASP A 352 3.25 6.18 30.34
CA ASP A 352 3.42 7.64 30.39
C ASP A 352 4.83 8.09 30.04
N ASN A 353 5.84 7.32 30.45
CA ASN A 353 7.23 7.68 30.22
C ASN A 353 7.56 7.56 28.73
N PHE A 354 7.15 6.44 28.12
CA PHE A 354 7.22 6.23 26.68
C PHE A 354 6.47 7.31 25.91
N ILE A 355 5.17 7.55 26.18
CA ILE A 355 4.41 8.60 25.48
C ILE A 355 5.08 9.98 25.64
N SER A 356 5.68 10.28 26.80
CA SER A 356 6.40 11.54 27.00
C SER A 356 7.70 11.64 26.19
N GLN A 357 8.39 10.51 25.96
CA GLN A 357 9.56 10.42 25.08
C GLN A 357 9.13 10.60 23.61
N GLU A 358 8.06 9.93 23.20
CA GLU A 358 7.50 10.04 21.84
C GLU A 358 7.02 11.46 21.53
N VAL A 359 6.33 12.12 22.47
CA VAL A 359 5.93 13.55 22.33
C VAL A 359 7.14 14.47 22.15
N ALA A 360 8.25 14.21 22.83
CA ALA A 360 9.48 14.97 22.66
C ALA A 360 10.19 14.67 21.32
N LYS A 361 10.02 13.46 20.77
CA LYS A 361 10.61 13.01 19.51
C LYS A 361 9.82 13.47 18.28
N TYR A 362 8.49 13.44 18.36
CA TYR A 362 7.55 13.80 17.28
C TYR A 362 6.65 15.00 17.67
N PRO A 363 7.23 16.18 17.96
CA PRO A 363 6.49 17.30 18.51
C PRO A 363 5.44 17.89 17.57
N ASN A 364 5.55 17.72 16.24
CA ASN A 364 4.52 18.15 15.28
C ASN A 364 3.33 17.18 15.22
N LEU A 365 3.61 15.87 15.23
CA LEU A 365 2.60 14.82 15.23
C LEU A 365 1.77 14.86 16.51
N LEU A 366 2.46 14.91 17.66
CA LEU A 366 1.86 14.69 18.98
C LEU A 366 1.57 15.99 19.75
N GLU A 367 1.69 17.17 19.10
CA GLU A 367 1.39 18.51 19.66
C GLU A 367 0.01 18.58 20.33
N SER A 368 -0.95 17.85 19.76
CA SER A 368 -2.38 17.86 20.12
C SER A 368 -2.88 16.53 20.67
N LEU A 369 -1.96 15.65 21.08
CA LEU A 369 -2.28 14.31 21.58
C LEU A 369 -3.28 14.37 22.75
N PRO A 370 -4.38 13.59 22.75
CA PRO A 370 -5.38 13.62 23.82
C PRO A 370 -4.75 13.46 25.21
N THR A 371 -5.24 14.22 26.20
CA THR A 371 -4.83 14.04 27.61
C THR A 371 -5.50 12.80 28.20
N LYS A 372 -5.09 12.35 29.40
CA LYS A 372 -5.74 11.23 30.09
C LYS A 372 -7.18 11.51 30.48
N GLU A 373 -7.46 12.77 30.77
CA GLU A 373 -8.74 13.28 31.26
C GLU A 373 -9.73 13.53 30.11
N SER A 374 -9.27 13.52 28.85
CA SER A 374 -10.09 13.72 27.64
C SER A 374 -11.19 12.67 27.45
N GLY A 375 -11.03 11.48 28.05
CA GLY A 375 -11.89 10.33 27.79
C GLY A 375 -11.54 9.55 26.51
N ALA A 376 -10.43 9.86 25.85
CA ALA A 376 -9.85 9.01 24.81
C ALA A 376 -9.51 7.63 25.39
N ARG A 377 -9.82 6.56 24.64
CA ARG A 377 -9.63 5.17 25.12
C ARG A 377 -8.16 4.75 25.09
N TYR A 378 -7.46 5.06 24.01
CA TYR A 378 -6.00 5.03 23.92
C TYR A 378 -5.52 6.38 23.39
N ARG A 379 -4.49 6.97 24.01
CA ARG A 379 -3.99 8.29 23.60
C ARG A 379 -3.39 8.26 22.19
N LEU A 380 -2.74 7.15 21.82
CA LEU A 380 -2.12 6.92 20.50
C LEU A 380 -3.08 6.29 19.47
N GLU A 381 -4.39 6.18 19.74
CA GLU A 381 -5.34 5.63 18.76
C GLU A 381 -5.32 6.46 17.48
N GLY A 382 -5.19 5.80 16.34
CA GLY A 382 -5.06 6.46 15.03
C GLY A 382 -3.75 7.19 14.75
N TYR A 383 -2.80 7.23 15.68
CA TYR A 383 -1.45 7.78 15.44
C TYR A 383 -0.46 6.74 14.90
N LEU A 384 -0.77 5.44 15.01
CA LEU A 384 0.06 4.35 14.50
C LEU A 384 -0.28 4.10 13.03
N PHE A 385 0.63 4.36 12.11
CA PHE A 385 0.33 4.29 10.68
C PHE A 385 0.07 2.85 10.19
N PRO A 386 -0.93 2.59 9.33
CA PRO A 386 -1.14 1.28 8.73
C PRO A 386 -0.11 1.02 7.62
N ALA A 387 0.77 0.04 7.81
CA ALA A 387 1.78 -0.37 6.85
C ALA A 387 2.26 -1.80 7.12
N THR A 388 3.25 -2.28 6.35
CA THR A 388 3.97 -3.52 6.64
C THR A 388 5.34 -3.21 7.24
N TYR A 389 5.60 -3.76 8.43
CA TYR A 389 6.78 -3.52 9.25
C TYR A 389 7.68 -4.76 9.27
N SER A 390 9.00 -4.59 9.10
CA SER A 390 9.98 -5.68 9.10
C SER A 390 10.42 -5.99 10.54
N ILE A 391 10.03 -7.17 11.03
CA ILE A 391 10.35 -7.63 12.39
C ILE A 391 11.68 -8.37 12.38
N LYS A 392 12.64 -7.88 13.16
CA LYS A 392 14.01 -8.44 13.30
C LYS A 392 14.18 -9.05 14.68
N GLU A 393 15.30 -9.74 14.90
CA GLU A 393 15.67 -10.23 16.24
C GLU A 393 15.74 -9.07 17.25
N SER A 394 16.31 -7.91 16.84
CA SER A 394 16.46 -6.74 17.70
C SER A 394 15.18 -5.94 17.97
N THR A 395 14.08 -6.20 17.24
CA THR A 395 12.81 -5.47 17.38
C THR A 395 12.23 -5.64 18.78
N THR A 396 11.96 -4.52 19.43
CA THR A 396 11.19 -4.40 20.68
C THR A 396 9.82 -3.80 20.39
N ILE A 397 8.85 -4.01 21.30
CA ILE A 397 7.54 -3.35 21.28
C ILE A 397 7.69 -1.84 21.18
N GLU A 398 8.64 -1.28 21.93
CA GLU A 398 8.98 0.15 21.93
C GLU A 398 9.43 0.62 20.53
N SER A 399 10.39 -0.08 19.92
CA SER A 399 10.88 0.27 18.57
C SER A 399 9.83 0.09 17.48
N LEU A 400 8.89 -0.84 17.65
CA LEU A 400 7.82 -1.09 16.70
C LEU A 400 6.77 0.04 16.73
N ILE A 401 6.38 0.49 17.93
CA ILE A 401 5.45 1.62 18.08
C ILE A 401 6.12 2.91 17.59
N ASP A 402 7.40 3.10 17.90
CA ASP A 402 8.23 4.18 17.37
C ASP A 402 8.27 4.18 15.82
N GLU A 403 8.49 3.03 15.18
CA GLU A 403 8.47 2.92 13.71
C GLU A 403 7.08 3.24 13.12
N MET A 404 5.99 2.86 13.80
CA MET A 404 4.62 3.21 13.41
C MET A 404 4.33 4.72 13.55
N LEU A 405 4.86 5.38 14.58
CA LEU A 405 4.76 6.82 14.78
C LEU A 405 5.62 7.59 13.78
N ALA A 406 6.84 7.12 13.52
CA ALA A 406 7.74 7.66 12.50
C ALA A 406 7.11 7.60 11.10
N ALA A 407 6.41 6.50 10.78
CA ALA A 407 5.67 6.36 9.54
C ALA A 407 4.51 7.37 9.43
N MET A 408 3.78 7.62 10.53
CA MET A 408 2.72 8.64 10.55
C MET A 408 3.27 10.06 10.42
N ASP A 409 4.31 10.42 11.18
CA ASP A 409 4.95 11.74 11.11
C ASP A 409 5.51 12.01 9.70
N LYS A 410 6.13 11.00 9.08
CA LYS A 410 6.60 11.07 7.68
C LYS A 410 5.45 11.29 6.70
N THR A 411 4.32 10.60 6.89
CA THR A 411 3.12 10.78 6.05
C THR A 411 2.50 12.18 6.24
N LEU A 412 2.46 12.72 7.46
CA LEU A 412 1.90 14.04 7.75
C LEU A 412 2.86 15.22 7.52
N THR A 413 4.17 14.97 7.39
CA THR A 413 5.20 15.99 7.16
C THR A 413 4.86 16.99 6.04
N PRO A 414 4.39 16.57 4.84
CA PRO A 414 3.97 17.49 3.77
C PRO A 414 2.73 18.33 4.12
N HIS A 415 1.95 17.91 5.11
CA HIS A 415 0.61 18.43 5.39
C HIS A 415 0.52 19.31 6.64
N TYR A 416 1.53 19.31 7.54
CA TYR A 416 1.48 20.12 8.77
C TYR A 416 1.18 21.61 8.54
N SER A 417 1.70 22.22 7.46
CA SER A 417 1.37 23.60 7.09
C SER A 417 -0.08 23.77 6.61
N ALA A 418 -0.63 22.79 5.88
CA ALA A 418 -2.03 22.78 5.46
C ALA A 418 -2.99 22.60 6.66
N ILE A 419 -2.62 21.75 7.61
CA ILE A 419 -3.35 21.52 8.87
C ILE A 419 -3.44 22.83 9.67
N LYS A 420 -2.30 23.46 9.95
CA LYS A 420 -2.25 24.71 10.73
C LYS A 420 -2.96 25.88 10.02
N SER A 421 -2.84 26.00 8.69
CA SER A 421 -3.55 27.05 7.93
C SER A 421 -5.07 26.85 7.84
N LYS A 422 -5.57 25.64 8.10
CA LYS A 422 -7.02 25.34 8.23
C LYS A 422 -7.54 25.52 9.67
N ASN A 423 -6.68 25.96 10.61
CA ASN A 423 -6.95 26.01 12.05
C ASN A 423 -7.36 24.64 12.64
N LEU A 424 -6.85 23.55 12.08
CA LEU A 424 -7.02 22.21 12.62
C LEU A 424 -5.80 21.80 13.43
N THR A 425 -6.03 21.01 14.46
CA THR A 425 -4.99 20.20 15.11
C THR A 425 -4.81 18.85 14.42
N VAL A 426 -3.70 18.16 14.71
CA VAL A 426 -3.46 16.81 14.20
C VAL A 426 -4.49 15.82 14.76
N ASN A 427 -4.85 15.94 16.05
CA ASN A 427 -5.88 15.11 16.66
C ASN A 427 -7.23 15.26 15.95
N GLU A 428 -7.68 16.49 15.67
CA GLU A 428 -8.94 16.73 14.97
C GLU A 428 -8.93 16.19 13.54
N LEU A 429 -7.81 16.36 12.81
CA LEU A 429 -7.65 15.76 11.48
C LEU A 429 -7.74 14.23 11.53
N LEU A 430 -6.95 13.57 12.37
CA LEU A 430 -6.93 12.11 12.46
C LEU A 430 -8.27 11.56 12.97
N THR A 431 -8.96 12.30 13.84
CA THR A 431 -10.31 11.95 14.31
C THR A 431 -11.30 11.90 13.15
N ILE A 432 -11.31 12.92 12.29
CA ILE A 432 -12.16 12.95 11.09
C ILE A 432 -11.72 11.87 10.08
N ALA A 433 -10.41 11.71 9.86
CA ALA A 433 -9.87 10.71 8.94
C ALA A 433 -10.24 9.27 9.35
N SER A 434 -10.23 8.93 10.64
CA SER A 434 -10.65 7.59 11.12
C SER A 434 -12.15 7.31 10.95
N LEU A 435 -13.01 8.34 11.00
CA LEU A 435 -14.41 8.19 10.60
C LEU A 435 -14.53 7.97 9.08
N VAL A 436 -13.84 8.82 8.29
CA VAL A 436 -13.84 8.76 6.82
C VAL A 436 -13.30 7.43 6.27
N GLU A 437 -12.33 6.82 6.94
CA GLU A 437 -11.74 5.52 6.58
C GLU A 437 -12.80 4.42 6.48
N LYS A 438 -13.75 4.39 7.43
CA LYS A 438 -14.79 3.37 7.55
C LYS A 438 -16.09 3.71 6.83
N GLU A 439 -16.38 4.99 6.63
CA GLU A 439 -17.60 5.46 5.96
C GLU A 439 -17.45 5.51 4.43
N GLY A 440 -16.22 5.71 3.91
CA GLY A 440 -15.97 5.87 2.47
C GLY A 440 -15.06 4.78 1.89
N ALA A 441 -15.52 4.09 0.84
CA ALA A 441 -14.73 3.06 0.14
C ALA A 441 -13.88 3.57 -1.04
N LYS A 442 -14.08 4.82 -1.49
CA LYS A 442 -13.38 5.44 -2.62
C LYS A 442 -12.94 6.85 -2.26
N THR A 443 -11.81 7.32 -2.80
CA THR A 443 -11.25 8.66 -2.58
C THR A 443 -12.27 9.80 -2.75
N GLU A 444 -13.09 9.78 -3.80
CA GLU A 444 -14.07 10.86 -4.04
C GLU A 444 -15.26 10.80 -3.06
N ASP A 445 -15.69 9.60 -2.67
CA ASP A 445 -16.70 9.42 -1.62
C ASP A 445 -16.14 9.89 -0.26
N ARG A 446 -14.90 9.53 0.06
CA ARG A 446 -14.17 9.98 1.27
C ARG A 446 -14.07 11.51 1.35
N LYS A 447 -13.74 12.19 0.25
CA LYS A 447 -13.67 13.67 0.19
C LYS A 447 -15.02 14.33 0.43
N LEU A 448 -16.11 13.75 -0.06
CA LEU A 448 -17.47 14.29 0.15
C LEU A 448 -17.96 14.02 1.58
N ILE A 449 -17.72 12.83 2.11
CA ILE A 449 -18.03 12.45 3.50
C ILE A 449 -17.27 13.33 4.50
N ALA A 450 -15.98 13.56 4.28
CA ALA A 450 -15.19 14.51 5.06
C ALA A 450 -15.83 15.91 5.05
N GLY A 451 -16.27 16.38 3.87
CA GLY A 451 -17.00 17.64 3.74
C GLY A 451 -18.29 17.70 4.55
N VAL A 452 -19.08 16.62 4.57
CA VAL A 452 -20.29 16.52 5.43
C VAL A 452 -19.93 16.64 6.91
N PHE A 453 -18.88 15.97 7.38
CA PHE A 453 -18.45 16.09 8.77
C PHE A 453 -18.02 17.52 9.13
N TYR A 454 -17.22 18.19 8.29
CA TYR A 454 -16.86 19.60 8.51
C TYR A 454 -18.08 20.52 8.49
N ASN A 455 -19.03 20.32 7.58
CA ASN A 455 -20.26 21.11 7.53
C ASN A 455 -21.10 20.95 8.80
N ARG A 456 -21.26 19.72 9.29
CA ARG A 456 -21.94 19.44 10.57
C ARG A 456 -21.26 20.13 11.75
N LEU A 457 -19.93 20.03 11.87
CA LEU A 457 -19.15 20.69 12.92
C LEU A 457 -19.35 22.21 12.89
N ASN A 458 -19.27 22.82 11.71
CA ASN A 458 -19.47 24.27 11.52
C ASN A 458 -20.89 24.75 11.90
N LEU A 459 -21.89 23.87 11.83
CA LEU A 459 -23.28 24.14 12.24
C LEU A 459 -23.58 23.69 13.68
N GLY A 460 -22.62 23.11 14.40
CA GLY A 460 -22.85 22.53 15.74
C GLY A 460 -23.73 21.27 15.75
N MET A 461 -23.92 20.62 14.59
CA MET A 461 -24.68 19.39 14.47
C MET A 461 -23.86 18.18 14.97
N PRO A 462 -24.47 17.20 15.67
CA PRO A 462 -23.82 15.93 16.00
C PRO A 462 -23.42 15.16 14.72
N LEU A 463 -22.28 14.45 14.77
CA LEU A 463 -21.75 13.74 13.59
C LEU A 463 -22.56 12.51 13.21
N GLN A 464 -23.18 11.84 14.20
CA GLN A 464 -24.05 10.67 14.00
C GLN A 464 -23.43 9.53 13.17
N SER A 465 -22.14 9.24 13.36
CA SER A 465 -21.48 8.08 12.75
C SER A 465 -21.58 6.86 13.67
N ASN A 466 -22.00 5.71 13.11
CA ASN A 466 -22.03 4.42 13.81
C ASN A 466 -20.62 3.95 14.20
N ILE A 467 -19.58 4.36 13.46
CA ILE A 467 -18.18 3.93 13.65
C ILE A 467 -17.68 4.27 15.06
N ALA A 468 -17.97 5.49 15.54
CA ALA A 468 -17.61 5.93 16.89
C ALA A 468 -18.36 5.16 17.99
N ILE A 469 -19.61 4.76 17.74
CA ILE A 469 -20.41 3.95 18.67
C ILE A 469 -19.89 2.51 18.71
N LEU A 470 -19.56 1.92 17.56
CA LEU A 470 -18.94 0.60 17.47
C LEU A 470 -17.59 0.56 18.18
N TYR A 471 -16.78 1.62 18.05
CA TYR A 471 -15.52 1.75 18.79
C TYR A 471 -15.75 1.80 20.30
N ALA A 472 -16.70 2.63 20.76
CA ALA A 472 -17.07 2.73 22.16
C ALA A 472 -17.60 1.41 22.76
N GLN A 473 -18.22 0.55 21.94
CA GLN A 473 -18.66 -0.80 22.31
C GLN A 473 -17.56 -1.86 22.23
N GLY A 474 -16.35 -1.54 21.75
CA GLY A 474 -15.28 -2.50 21.47
C GLY A 474 -15.57 -3.44 20.30
N LYS A 475 -16.49 -3.06 19.41
CA LYS A 475 -16.97 -3.85 18.25
C LYS A 475 -16.46 -3.37 16.89
N LEU A 476 -15.80 -2.22 16.82
CA LEU A 476 -15.26 -1.72 15.55
C LEU A 476 -14.30 -2.74 14.93
N GLY A 477 -14.46 -3.00 13.64
CA GLY A 477 -13.68 -4.00 12.91
C GLY A 477 -14.10 -5.46 13.11
N GLN A 478 -15.19 -5.73 13.85
CA GLN A 478 -15.82 -7.06 13.88
C GLN A 478 -16.83 -7.21 12.73
N ASN A 479 -17.07 -8.44 12.29
CA ASN A 479 -18.15 -8.75 11.35
C ASN A 479 -19.50 -8.60 12.06
N ILE A 480 -20.22 -7.51 11.79
CA ILE A 480 -21.59 -7.26 12.26
C ILE A 480 -22.57 -7.43 11.10
N SER A 481 -23.79 -7.88 11.37
CA SER A 481 -24.84 -7.92 10.33
C SER A 481 -25.49 -6.55 10.14
N LEU A 482 -26.18 -6.34 9.00
CA LEU A 482 -27.00 -5.13 8.79
C LEU A 482 -28.08 -4.95 9.86
N ALA A 483 -28.56 -6.04 10.48
CA ALA A 483 -29.52 -5.99 11.57
C ALA A 483 -28.86 -5.57 12.90
N ASP A 484 -27.61 -5.95 13.14
CA ASP A 484 -26.84 -5.50 14.30
C ASP A 484 -26.47 -4.02 14.20
N ASP A 485 -26.09 -3.55 12.99
CA ASP A 485 -25.78 -2.14 12.72
C ASP A 485 -27.03 -1.24 12.86
N ALA A 486 -28.16 -1.64 12.27
CA ALA A 486 -29.45 -0.96 12.48
C ALA A 486 -29.95 -1.04 13.94
N GLY A 487 -29.46 -2.00 14.72
CA GLY A 487 -29.75 -2.19 16.13
C GLY A 487 -28.77 -1.51 17.10
N ILE A 488 -27.82 -0.70 16.60
CA ILE A 488 -26.84 -0.01 17.45
C ILE A 488 -27.53 0.92 18.46
N ASP A 489 -27.20 0.73 19.74
CA ASP A 489 -27.58 1.66 20.80
C ASP A 489 -26.81 2.98 20.65
N THR A 490 -27.48 3.98 20.07
CA THR A 490 -26.97 5.35 19.93
C THR A 490 -27.09 6.17 21.22
N SER A 491 -27.67 5.61 22.29
CA SER A 491 -27.83 6.27 23.61
C SER A 491 -26.71 5.97 24.61
N ILE A 492 -25.71 5.15 24.24
CA ILE A 492 -24.61 4.75 25.12
C ILE A 492 -23.91 5.94 25.82
N ASN A 493 -23.63 5.80 27.11
CA ASN A 493 -22.87 6.81 27.85
C ASN A 493 -21.36 6.65 27.61
N SER A 494 -20.86 7.22 26.51
CA SER A 494 -19.43 7.23 26.15
C SER A 494 -18.97 8.63 25.73
N PRO A 495 -17.71 9.04 25.97
CA PRO A 495 -17.11 10.22 25.34
C PRO A 495 -17.18 10.20 23.81
N TYR A 496 -17.15 9.02 23.19
CA TYR A 496 -17.23 8.80 21.74
C TYR A 496 -18.68 8.78 21.20
N ASN A 497 -19.70 9.06 22.02
CA ASN A 497 -21.08 9.15 21.53
C ASN A 497 -21.33 10.47 20.79
N VAL A 498 -21.09 10.45 19.48
CA VAL A 498 -21.33 11.58 18.54
C VAL A 498 -22.76 11.68 18.01
N TYR A 499 -23.71 10.91 18.56
CA TYR A 499 -25.15 11.08 18.32
C TYR A 499 -25.77 12.09 19.29
N THR A 500 -25.38 12.02 20.56
CA THR A 500 -25.94 12.85 21.64
C THR A 500 -25.06 14.04 22.03
N LYS A 501 -23.76 14.01 21.67
CA LYS A 501 -22.81 15.09 21.95
C LYS A 501 -22.42 15.78 20.63
N PRO A 502 -22.58 17.10 20.51
CA PRO A 502 -22.08 17.86 19.35
C PRO A 502 -20.55 18.02 19.43
N GLY A 503 -19.92 18.26 18.28
CA GLY A 503 -18.46 18.38 18.15
C GLY A 503 -17.77 17.05 17.87
N LEU A 504 -16.44 17.04 17.99
CA LEU A 504 -15.60 15.86 17.80
C LEU A 504 -15.52 15.01 19.07
N MET A 505 -15.35 13.71 18.87
CA MET A 505 -14.95 12.75 19.91
C MET A 505 -13.50 13.01 20.37
N PRO A 506 -13.05 12.49 21.54
CA PRO A 506 -11.77 12.88 22.15
C PRO A 506 -10.51 12.63 21.31
N GLY A 507 -10.57 11.67 20.38
CA GLY A 507 -9.50 11.33 19.44
C GLY A 507 -9.99 10.29 18.42
N PRO A 508 -9.10 9.75 17.58
CA PRO A 508 -9.44 8.76 16.57
C PRO A 508 -10.03 7.46 17.13
N VAL A 509 -10.58 6.65 16.23
CA VAL A 509 -11.16 5.32 16.52
C VAL A 509 -10.41 4.17 15.87
N ASP A 510 -9.59 4.45 14.85
CA ASP A 510 -8.72 3.49 14.18
C ASP A 510 -7.56 4.22 13.49
N SER A 511 -6.64 3.45 12.90
CA SER A 511 -5.52 3.91 12.06
C SER A 511 -5.96 4.24 10.62
N PRO A 512 -6.19 5.51 10.26
CA PRO A 512 -6.66 5.87 8.92
C PRO A 512 -5.61 5.66 7.84
N SER A 513 -6.05 5.39 6.61
CA SER A 513 -5.20 5.35 5.42
C SER A 513 -4.66 6.75 5.07
N GLN A 514 -3.58 6.79 4.28
CA GLN A 514 -3.09 8.02 3.68
C GLN A 514 -4.18 8.71 2.82
N ASP A 515 -5.04 7.93 2.15
CA ASP A 515 -6.13 8.44 1.30
C ASP A 515 -7.26 9.08 2.13
N ALA A 516 -7.63 8.52 3.29
CA ALA A 516 -8.59 9.12 4.21
C ALA A 516 -8.05 10.39 4.90
N ILE A 517 -6.74 10.42 5.23
CA ILE A 517 -6.04 11.61 5.72
C ILE A 517 -6.07 12.72 4.66
N GLU A 518 -5.65 12.42 3.43
CA GLU A 518 -5.63 13.37 2.32
C GLU A 518 -7.04 13.85 1.94
N ALA A 519 -8.04 12.97 1.94
CA ALA A 519 -9.44 13.31 1.70
C ALA A 519 -10.02 14.24 2.80
N SER A 520 -9.53 14.11 4.04
CA SER A 520 -9.94 14.98 5.15
C SER A 520 -9.28 16.36 5.06
N ILE A 521 -8.00 16.44 4.66
CA ILE A 521 -7.33 17.72 4.41
C ILE A 521 -7.97 18.41 3.19
N ASN A 522 -8.16 17.68 2.09
CA ASN A 522 -8.57 18.19 0.79
C ASN A 522 -9.98 17.71 0.38
N GLN A 523 -10.92 17.84 1.32
CA GLN A 523 -12.34 17.51 1.14
C GLN A 523 -12.99 18.25 -0.05
N THR A 524 -14.07 17.69 -0.58
CA THR A 524 -14.86 18.29 -1.65
C THR A 524 -15.92 19.21 -1.04
N LYS A 525 -15.73 20.54 -1.21
CA LYS A 525 -16.67 21.54 -0.72
C LYS A 525 -18.06 21.31 -1.32
N SER A 526 -19.06 21.19 -0.46
CA SER A 526 -20.47 21.07 -0.81
C SER A 526 -21.33 21.63 0.34
N GLU A 527 -22.64 21.77 0.13
CA GLU A 527 -23.59 22.13 1.19
C GLU A 527 -24.19 20.89 1.88
N ASN A 528 -23.70 19.69 1.55
CA ASN A 528 -24.26 18.44 2.03
C ASN A 528 -24.11 18.31 3.55
N LEU A 529 -25.18 17.90 4.21
CA LEU A 529 -25.26 17.66 5.66
C LEU A 529 -25.55 16.20 6.00
N TYR A 530 -25.90 15.37 5.00
CA TYR A 530 -26.22 13.97 5.19
C TYR A 530 -25.65 13.13 4.05
N PHE A 531 -25.36 11.87 4.35
CA PHE A 531 -25.03 10.86 3.34
C PHE A 531 -25.63 9.50 3.74
N VAL A 532 -25.86 8.63 2.77
CA VAL A 532 -26.26 7.24 2.98
C VAL A 532 -25.68 6.37 1.87
N ALA A 533 -25.13 5.21 2.22
CA ALA A 533 -24.68 4.22 1.26
C ALA A 533 -25.82 3.25 0.89
N ASN A 534 -25.97 2.96 -0.40
CA ASN A 534 -26.84 1.89 -0.87
C ASN A 534 -26.26 0.53 -0.46
N VAL A 535 -27.05 -0.27 0.28
CA VAL A 535 -26.63 -1.55 0.86
C VAL A 535 -26.33 -2.66 -0.15
N THR A 536 -26.66 -2.48 -1.44
CA THR A 536 -26.41 -3.49 -2.49
C THR A 536 -25.24 -3.17 -3.42
N ASP A 537 -25.03 -1.89 -3.77
CA ASP A 537 -23.99 -1.49 -4.75
C ASP A 537 -22.89 -0.57 -4.17
N GLY A 538 -23.01 -0.18 -2.89
CA GLY A 538 -22.05 0.67 -2.20
C GLY A 538 -21.96 2.09 -2.74
N LYS A 539 -22.94 2.56 -3.54
CA LYS A 539 -22.98 3.95 -4.00
C LYS A 539 -23.47 4.86 -2.87
N VAL A 540 -22.74 5.94 -2.61
CA VAL A 540 -23.11 6.95 -1.61
C VAL A 540 -24.01 8.01 -2.24
N TYR A 541 -25.07 8.36 -1.52
CA TYR A 541 -26.05 9.39 -1.86
C TYR A 541 -25.98 10.49 -0.81
N TYR A 542 -25.83 11.73 -1.25
CA TYR A 542 -25.67 12.90 -0.39
C TYR A 542 -26.93 13.75 -0.39
N ALA A 543 -27.16 14.50 0.68
CA ALA A 543 -28.32 15.37 0.83
C ALA A 543 -28.01 16.63 1.65
N VAL A 544 -28.72 17.71 1.36
CA VAL A 544 -28.62 18.99 2.11
C VAL A 544 -29.65 19.05 3.23
N THR A 545 -30.83 18.45 3.06
CA THR A 545 -31.91 18.45 4.07
C THR A 545 -32.23 17.05 4.60
N GLN A 546 -32.85 17.00 5.78
CA GLN A 546 -33.27 15.74 6.40
C GLN A 546 -34.32 15.01 5.54
N GLU A 547 -35.25 15.73 4.91
CA GLU A 547 -36.32 15.15 4.09
C GLU A 547 -35.80 14.52 2.79
N GLU A 548 -34.69 15.05 2.26
CA GLU A 548 -33.97 14.44 1.14
C GLU A 548 -33.20 13.20 1.59
N HIS A 549 -32.53 13.26 2.75
CA HIS A 549 -31.86 12.10 3.34
C HIS A 549 -32.84 10.96 3.65
N ASP A 550 -33.99 11.24 4.27
CA ASP A 550 -35.02 10.26 4.60
C ASP A 550 -35.57 9.57 3.34
N ARG A 551 -35.68 10.30 2.22
CA ARG A 551 -36.03 9.74 0.91
C ARG A 551 -34.94 8.80 0.40
N ASN A 552 -33.68 9.21 0.45
CA ASN A 552 -32.55 8.38 0.03
C ASN A 552 -32.45 7.10 0.88
N VAL A 553 -32.69 7.18 2.19
CA VAL A 553 -32.74 6.02 3.10
C VAL A 553 -33.91 5.09 2.74
N ALA A 554 -35.10 5.64 2.48
CA ALA A 554 -36.26 4.85 2.07
C ALA A 554 -36.01 4.11 0.75
N GLU A 555 -35.44 4.79 -0.24
CA GLU A 555 -35.21 4.27 -1.60
C GLU A 555 -34.03 3.29 -1.68
N HIS A 556 -32.92 3.56 -0.99
CA HIS A 556 -31.65 2.83 -1.17
C HIS A 556 -31.27 1.91 -0.01
N VAL A 557 -31.97 1.97 1.14
CA VAL A 557 -31.75 1.07 2.28
C VAL A 557 -33.01 0.26 2.59
N ASN A 558 -34.09 0.91 3.00
CA ASN A 558 -35.29 0.21 3.52
C ASN A 558 -36.00 -0.62 2.44
N SER A 559 -36.01 -0.15 1.18
CA SER A 559 -36.56 -0.90 0.05
C SER A 559 -35.82 -2.22 -0.23
N LYS A 560 -34.56 -2.35 0.20
CA LYS A 560 -33.72 -3.53 -0.05
C LYS A 560 -33.77 -4.53 1.10
N LEU A 561 -33.80 -4.05 2.35
CA LEU A 561 -34.00 -4.88 3.53
C LEU A 561 -35.34 -5.66 3.47
N THR A 562 -36.40 -5.01 2.99
CA THR A 562 -37.74 -5.61 2.87
C THR A 562 -37.85 -6.66 1.74
N GLN A 563 -37.16 -6.45 0.62
CA GLN A 563 -37.10 -7.42 -0.49
C GLN A 563 -36.34 -8.69 -0.07
N ASN A 564 -35.14 -8.57 0.52
CA ASN A 564 -34.39 -9.75 0.98
C ASN A 564 -35.10 -10.53 2.11
N SER A 565 -35.97 -9.87 2.87
CA SER A 565 -36.80 -10.53 3.90
C SER A 565 -38.02 -11.27 3.33
N SER A 566 -38.35 -11.08 2.06
CA SER A 566 -39.53 -11.66 1.39
C SER A 566 -39.19 -12.89 0.52
N SER A 567 -37.90 -13.23 0.40
CA SER A 567 -37.37 -14.24 -0.53
C SER A 567 -36.69 -15.44 0.15
N ASN A 568 -36.91 -15.64 1.45
CA ASN A 568 -36.41 -16.79 2.25
C ASN A 568 -37.57 -17.66 2.75
#